data_AF-A0A920AAL9-F1
#
_entry.id   AF-A0A920AAL9-F1
#
_cell.length_a   1.000
_cell.length_b   1.000
_cell.length_c   1.000
_cell.angle_alpha   90.00
_cell.angle_beta   90.00
_cell.angle_gamma   90.00
#
_symmetry.space_group_name_H-M   'P 1'
#
loop_
_entity.id
_entity.type
_entity.pdbx_description
1 polymer ?
#
loop_
_entity_poly.entity_id
_entity_poly.type
_entity_poly.pdbx_seq_one_letter_code
_entity_poly.pdbx_strand_id
1 'polypeptide(L)'
;MKNIFKCILLFSFFVNSQDIKISSDTIVKTFHETTIKNEKINYVAETGTQPVWDDDGNIIASLFYTYYKRSFKESSKNNSINDR
;
A
#
# COMPACT_ATOMS: atom_id res chain seq x y z
N MET A 1 -22.79 47.68 -1.95
CA MET A 1 -21.88 46.80 -1.19
C MET A 1 -22.60 45.81 -0.26
N LYS A 2 -23.66 46.20 0.47
CA LYS A 2 -24.44 45.28 1.33
C LYS A 2 -25.00 44.02 0.64
N ASN A 3 -25.45 44.15 -0.62
CA ASN A 3 -26.03 43.04 -1.37
C ASN A 3 -24.97 42.04 -1.86
N ILE A 4 -23.74 42.51 -2.14
CA ILE A 4 -22.59 41.66 -2.47
C ILE A 4 -22.23 40.74 -1.29
N PHE A 5 -22.26 41.29 -0.07
CA PHE A 5 -21.92 40.54 1.14
C PHE A 5 -22.91 39.41 1.41
N LYS A 6 -24.20 39.63 1.12
CA LYS A 6 -25.24 38.60 1.22
C LYS A 6 -25.06 37.47 0.20
N CYS A 7 -24.63 37.79 -1.03
CA CYS A 7 -24.36 36.78 -2.05
C CYS A 7 -23.17 35.87 -1.67
N ILE A 8 -22.12 36.44 -1.07
CA ILE A 8 -20.97 35.68 -0.58
C ILE A 8 -21.38 34.75 0.57
N LEU A 9 -22.24 35.22 1.49
CA LEU A 9 -22.74 34.41 2.60
C LEU A 9 -23.59 33.21 2.14
N LEU A 10 -24.32 33.34 1.02
CA LEU A 10 -25.12 32.24 0.45
C LEU A 10 -24.26 31.16 -0.22
N PHE A 11 -23.07 31.52 -0.71
CA PHE A 11 -22.20 30.59 -1.45
C PHE A 11 -21.43 29.62 -0.53
N SER A 12 -21.31 29.95 0.76
CA SER A 12 -20.60 29.14 1.76
C SER A 12 -21.25 27.79 2.07
N PHE A 13 -22.48 27.54 1.62
CA PHE A 13 -23.20 26.27 1.86
C PHE A 13 -22.78 25.11 0.94
N PHE A 14 -21.95 25.36 -0.08
CA PHE A 14 -21.57 24.33 -1.07
C PHE A 14 -20.19 23.70 -0.85
N VAL A 15 -19.59 23.88 0.33
CA VAL A 15 -18.27 23.30 0.62
C VAL A 15 -18.43 21.85 1.07
N ASN A 16 -17.94 20.91 0.25
CA ASN A 16 -17.83 19.50 0.61
C ASN A 16 -16.37 19.19 0.97
N SER A 17 -16.14 18.29 1.93
CA SER A 17 -14.79 17.79 2.25
C SER A 17 -14.30 16.81 1.18
N GLN A 18 -12.98 16.64 1.11
CA GLN A 18 -12.35 15.64 0.26
C GLN A 18 -12.31 14.29 1.00
N ASP A 19 -12.67 13.21 0.31
CA ASP A 19 -12.49 11.86 0.82
C ASP A 19 -11.03 11.42 0.76
N ILE A 20 -10.62 10.56 1.71
CA ILE A 20 -9.29 9.95 1.68
C ILE A 20 -9.23 8.97 0.50
N LYS A 21 -8.53 9.35 -0.56
CA LYS A 21 -8.27 8.47 -1.70
C LYS A 21 -7.11 7.53 -1.37
N ILE A 22 -7.43 6.38 -0.81
CA ILE A 22 -6.46 5.35 -0.48
C ILE A 22 -6.10 4.57 -1.75
N SER A 23 -4.82 4.33 -1.99
CA SER A 23 -4.35 3.52 -3.12
C SER A 23 -4.83 2.07 -2.98
N SER A 24 -5.05 1.39 -4.11
CA SER A 24 -5.34 -0.03 -4.15
C SER A 24 -4.20 -0.87 -3.53
N ASP A 25 -4.48 -2.14 -3.21
CA ASP A 25 -3.44 -3.08 -2.80
C ASP A 25 -2.31 -3.11 -3.84
N THR A 26 -1.07 -3.01 -3.38
CA THR A 26 0.12 -3.04 -4.24
C THR A 26 1.19 -3.91 -3.60
N ILE A 27 1.93 -4.63 -4.44
CA ILE A 27 3.10 -5.42 -4.04
C ILE A 27 4.21 -5.21 -5.05
N VAL A 28 5.40 -4.87 -4.56
CA VAL A 28 6.63 -4.74 -5.34
C VAL A 28 7.68 -5.66 -4.74
N LYS A 29 8.26 -6.55 -5.55
CA LYS A 29 9.31 -7.49 -5.13
C LYS A 29 10.63 -7.15 -5.81
N THR A 30 11.71 -7.19 -5.03
CA THR A 30 13.08 -6.99 -5.50
C THR A 30 13.98 -8.08 -4.94
N PHE A 31 15.02 -8.45 -5.69
CA PHE A 31 15.93 -9.54 -5.37
C PHE A 31 17.33 -9.00 -5.10
N HIS A 32 17.94 -9.42 -4.00
CA HIS A 32 19.20 -8.87 -3.53
C HIS A 32 20.10 -9.97 -2.94
N GLU A 33 21.42 -9.70 -2.89
CA GLU A 33 22.42 -10.50 -2.18
C GLU A 33 23.13 -9.61 -1.15
N THR A 34 23.39 -10.13 0.05
CA THR A 34 24.20 -9.47 1.08
C THR A 34 25.14 -10.47 1.76
N THR A 35 26.10 -9.99 2.54
CA THR A 35 26.99 -10.83 3.35
C THR A 35 26.76 -10.55 4.82
N ILE A 36 26.39 -11.56 5.60
CA ILE A 36 26.16 -11.47 7.06
C ILE A 36 27.04 -12.53 7.72
N LYS A 37 27.89 -12.12 8.68
CA LYS A 37 28.84 -13.02 9.37
C LYS A 37 29.68 -13.86 8.38
N ASN A 38 30.19 -13.23 7.32
CA ASN A 38 30.97 -13.86 6.24
C ASN A 38 30.22 -14.89 5.38
N GLU A 39 28.91 -15.06 5.58
CA GLU A 39 28.07 -15.90 4.72
C GLU A 39 27.28 -15.05 3.72
N LYS A 40 27.30 -15.46 2.44
CA LYS A 40 26.44 -14.87 1.41
C LYS A 40 25.00 -15.29 1.60
N ILE A 41 24.10 -14.32 1.64
CA ILE A 41 22.67 -14.50 1.82
C ILE A 41 21.94 -13.81 0.67
N ASN A 42 21.24 -14.61 -0.13
CA ASN A 42 20.26 -14.10 -1.09
C ASN A 42 18.93 -13.87 -0.37
N TYR A 43 18.23 -12.79 -0.71
CA TYR A 43 16.93 -12.48 -0.13
C TYR A 43 16.04 -11.74 -1.12
N VAL A 44 14.74 -11.82 -0.87
CA VAL A 44 13.70 -11.04 -1.56
C VAL A 44 13.22 -9.98 -0.59
N ALA A 45 13.21 -8.72 -1.03
CA ALA A 45 12.55 -7.62 -0.34
C ALA A 45 11.23 -7.34 -1.05
N GLU A 46 10.14 -7.48 -0.32
CA GLU A 46 8.78 -7.20 -0.78
C GLU A 46 8.27 -5.97 -0.04
N THR A 47 7.76 -4.96 -0.74
CA THR A 47 7.03 -3.84 -0.14
C THR A 47 5.63 -3.79 -0.70
N GLY A 48 4.67 -3.42 0.12
CA GLY A 48 3.29 -3.31 -0.32
C GLY A 48 2.41 -2.46 0.58
N THR A 49 1.17 -2.31 0.17
CA THR A 49 0.12 -1.58 0.88
C THR A 49 -1.13 -2.42 0.96
N GLN A 50 -1.66 -2.71 2.15
CA GLN A 50 -2.93 -3.42 2.31
C GLN A 50 -4.02 -2.47 2.80
N PRO A 51 -5.28 -2.58 2.34
CA PRO A 51 -6.38 -1.80 2.90
C PRO A 51 -6.67 -2.25 4.34
N VAL A 52 -7.20 -1.34 5.15
CA VAL A 52 -7.81 -1.64 6.45
C VAL A 52 -9.28 -1.30 6.36
N TRP A 53 -10.14 -2.26 6.70
CA TRP A 53 -11.59 -2.16 6.59
C TRP A 53 -12.24 -1.93 7.97
N ASP A 54 -13.33 -1.17 7.99
CA ASP A 54 -14.25 -1.14 9.12
C ASP A 54 -15.28 -2.29 9.06
N ASP A 55 -16.17 -2.36 10.04
CA ASP A 55 -17.21 -3.38 10.14
C ASP A 55 -18.23 -3.32 8.98
N ASP A 56 -18.36 -2.16 8.32
CA ASP A 56 -19.25 -1.92 7.18
C ASP A 56 -18.57 -2.22 5.83
N GLY A 57 -17.29 -2.61 5.84
CA GLY A 57 -16.50 -2.94 4.65
C GLY A 57 -15.91 -1.73 3.92
N ASN A 58 -15.93 -0.54 4.52
CA ASN A 58 -15.31 0.66 3.96
C ASN A 58 -13.81 0.67 4.28
N ILE A 59 -13.00 1.13 3.33
CA ILE A 59 -11.57 1.30 3.56
C ILE A 59 -11.36 2.56 4.41
N ILE A 60 -10.81 2.38 5.61
CA ILE A 60 -10.55 3.47 6.57
C ILE A 60 -9.07 3.83 6.67
N ALA A 61 -8.16 2.94 6.25
CA ALA A 61 -6.72 3.19 6.21
C ALA A 61 -5.98 2.27 5.23
N SER A 62 -4.66 2.44 5.10
CA SER A 62 -3.78 1.48 4.43
C SER A 62 -2.55 1.17 5.29
N LEU A 63 -2.24 -0.12 5.39
CA LEU A 63 -1.03 -0.65 6.02
C LEU A 63 0.09 -0.75 4.99
N PHE A 64 1.11 0.10 5.11
CA PHE A 64 2.35 -0.06 4.37
C PHE A 64 3.28 -1.05 5.09
N TYR A 65 3.87 -1.99 4.34
CA TYR A 65 4.82 -2.97 4.89
C TYR A 65 6.06 -3.16 4.01
N THR A 66 7.13 -3.64 4.66
CA THR A 66 8.31 -4.20 4.01
C THR A 66 8.62 -5.56 4.64
N TYR A 67 8.70 -6.60 3.82
CA TYR A 67 8.94 -7.98 4.22
C TYR A 67 10.21 -8.50 3.56
N TYR A 68 11.13 -9.01 4.39
CA TYR A 68 12.39 -9.61 3.94
C TYR A 68 12.32 -11.13 4.06
N LYS A 69 12.46 -11.85 2.95
CA LYS A 69 12.49 -13.31 2.92
C LYS A 69 13.84 -13.81 2.45
N ARG A 70 14.53 -14.62 3.27
CA ARG A 70 15.75 -15.32 2.82
C ARG A 70 15.39 -16.26 1.66
N SER A 71 16.14 -16.13 0.56
CA SER A 71 16.02 -16.99 -0.61
C SER A 71 17.03 -18.13 -0.46
N PHE A 72 16.53 -19.34 -0.20
CA PHE A 72 17.34 -20.54 -0.29
C PHE A 72 17.40 -20.95 -1.76
N LYS A 73 18.59 -21.22 -2.28
CA LYS A 73 18.69 -21.96 -3.55
C LYS A 73 18.11 -23.34 -3.30
N GLU A 74 16.84 -23.55 -3.64
CA GLU A 74 16.34 -24.91 -3.81
C GLU A 74 17.18 -25.57 -4.91
N SER A 75 17.83 -26.68 -4.58
CA SER A 75 18.30 -27.62 -5.57
C SER A 75 17.08 -28.13 -6.34
N SER A 76 16.84 -27.56 -7.52
CA SER A 76 15.89 -27.97 -8.56
C SER A 76 14.79 -28.94 -8.09
N LYS A 77 13.69 -28.42 -7.53
CA LYS A 77 12.43 -29.16 -7.54
C LYS A 77 11.31 -28.24 -8.01
N ASN A 78 11.12 -28.26 -9.33
CA ASN A 78 9.98 -27.68 -10.02
C ASN A 78 8.68 -28.08 -9.32
N ASN A 79 8.00 -27.11 -8.70
CA ASN A 79 6.57 -27.20 -8.47
C ASN A 79 5.95 -25.90 -8.98
N SER A 80 5.49 -25.96 -10.22
CA SER A 80 4.54 -25.03 -10.80
C SER A 80 3.29 -24.99 -9.90
N ILE A 81 3.17 -23.95 -9.08
CA ILE A 81 1.92 -23.63 -8.42
C ILE A 81 1.17 -22.67 -9.34
N ASN A 82 0.00 -23.16 -9.74
CA ASN A 82 -0.93 -22.57 -10.67
C ASN A 82 -1.76 -21.56 -9.87
N ASP A 83 -1.48 -20.26 -10.01
CA ASP A 83 -2.27 -19.22 -9.37
C ASP A 83 -3.57 -19.02 -10.19
N ARG A 84 -4.69 -19.44 -9.60
CA ARG A 84 -6.05 -19.06 -10.00
C ARG A 84 -6.45 -17.78 -9.27
#